data_AF-A0A976C7E2-F1
#
_entry.id   AF-A0A976C7E2-F1
#
_cell.length_a   1.000
_cell.length_b   1.000
_cell.length_c   1.000
_cell.angle_alpha   90.00
_cell.angle_beta   90.00
_cell.angle_gamma   90.00
#
_symmetry.space_group_name_H-M   'P 1'
#
loop_
_entity.id
_entity.type
_entity.pdbx_description
1 polymer ?
#
loop_
_entity_poly.entity_id
_entity_poly.type
_entity_poly.pdbx_seq_one_letter_code
_entity_poly.pdbx_strand_id
1 'polypeptide(L)'
;MIKNSILLSALLMLQASCAPVQTTGQCDFSQLSGEISKNAPALVSDVADATAPEALNAVSFSDANIMYKIMPRSVRTNRTETGTANVEANLVNCTDYPLSVQARTQFYNKNNVRTEDVSGWTTLFLGAHSSETYQMQSISGDEAVRFSIELRENR
;
A
#
# COMPACT_ATOMS: atom_id res chain seq x y z
N MET A 1 26.06 -69.83 -17.74
CA MET A 1 24.90 -69.91 -16.84
C MET A 1 24.64 -68.51 -16.29
N ILE A 2 23.46 -67.98 -16.59
CA ILE A 2 23.04 -66.58 -16.43
C ILE A 2 22.60 -66.35 -14.98
N LYS A 3 23.08 -65.29 -14.31
CA LYS A 3 22.54 -64.78 -13.04
C LYS A 3 22.39 -63.27 -13.15
N ASN A 4 21.20 -62.83 -13.59
CA ASN A 4 20.76 -61.44 -13.54
C ASN A 4 19.88 -61.26 -12.31
N SER A 5 20.34 -60.48 -11.33
CA SER A 5 19.55 -60.02 -10.19
C SER A 5 19.86 -58.56 -9.90
N ILE A 6 19.06 -57.64 -10.44
CA ILE A 6 18.97 -56.26 -9.93
C ILE A 6 17.50 -55.83 -10.05
N LEU A 7 16.77 -55.89 -8.93
CA LEU A 7 15.46 -55.27 -8.76
C LEU A 7 15.70 -53.84 -8.23
N LEU A 8 15.45 -52.84 -9.07
CA LEU A 8 15.51 -51.42 -8.72
C LEU A 8 14.08 -50.97 -8.34
N SER A 9 13.79 -50.86 -7.05
CA SER A 9 12.54 -50.24 -6.56
C SER A 9 12.83 -48.77 -6.21
N ALA A 10 12.45 -47.87 -7.11
CA ALA A 10 12.50 -46.43 -6.87
C ALA A 10 11.16 -45.97 -6.26
N LEU A 11 11.14 -45.84 -4.93
CA LEU A 11 10.03 -45.28 -4.18
C LEU A 11 10.16 -43.73 -4.17
N LEU A 12 9.53 -43.06 -5.13
CA LEU A 12 9.41 -41.59 -5.12
C LEU A 12 8.34 -41.18 -4.09
N MET A 13 8.77 -40.85 -2.87
CA MET A 13 7.91 -40.20 -1.88
C MET A 13 7.69 -38.73 -2.30
N LEU A 14 6.45 -38.41 -2.67
CA LEU A 14 5.95 -37.04 -2.81
C LEU A 14 6.14 -36.31 -1.47
N GLN A 15 7.10 -35.40 -1.41
CA GLN A 15 7.17 -34.44 -0.31
C GLN A 15 6.14 -33.35 -0.56
N ALA A 16 4.98 -33.45 0.10
CA ALA A 16 4.06 -32.35 0.27
C ALA A 16 4.74 -31.32 1.19
N SER A 17 5.41 -30.34 0.59
CA SER A 17 5.89 -29.16 1.29
C SER A 17 4.68 -28.32 1.71
N CYS A 18 4.22 -28.50 2.94
CA CYS A 18 3.50 -27.45 3.65
C CYS A 18 4.45 -26.27 3.80
N ALA A 19 4.43 -25.32 2.86
CA ALA A 19 5.04 -24.03 3.08
C ALA A 19 4.33 -23.39 4.29
N PRO A 20 5.08 -22.90 5.29
CA PRO A 20 4.46 -22.13 6.37
C PRO A 20 3.75 -20.93 5.75
N VAL A 21 2.44 -20.82 6.00
CA VAL A 21 1.66 -19.62 5.69
C VAL A 21 2.38 -18.49 6.40
N GLN A 22 2.97 -17.57 5.64
CA GLN A 22 3.54 -16.35 6.18
C GLN A 22 2.39 -15.59 6.84
N THR A 23 2.29 -15.69 8.15
CA THR A 23 1.44 -14.81 8.92
C THR A 23 1.94 -13.41 8.64
N THR A 24 1.15 -12.65 7.88
CA THR A 24 1.33 -11.21 7.74
C THR A 24 1.51 -10.67 9.16
N GLY A 25 2.72 -10.19 9.46
CA GLY A 25 3.06 -9.66 10.77
C GLY A 25 1.93 -8.76 11.26
N GLN A 26 1.48 -8.99 12.50
CA GLN A 26 0.40 -8.21 13.09
C GLN A 26 0.68 -6.72 12.87
N CYS A 27 -0.32 -6.01 12.35
CA CYS A 27 -0.19 -4.56 12.18
C CYS A 27 0.01 -3.93 13.56
N ASP A 28 1.22 -3.43 13.79
CA ASP A 28 1.55 -2.70 15.01
C ASP A 28 1.27 -1.21 14.79
N PHE A 29 0.17 -0.74 15.36
CA PHE A 29 -0.23 0.67 15.31
C PHE A 29 0.33 1.49 16.48
N SER A 30 1.17 0.92 17.35
CA SER A 30 1.74 1.62 18.52
C SER A 30 2.45 2.93 18.14
N GLN A 31 3.09 2.94 16.96
CA GLN A 31 3.81 4.10 16.44
C GLN A 31 2.89 5.23 15.99
N LEU A 32 1.63 4.96 15.61
CA LEU A 32 0.67 6.02 15.25
C LEU A 32 0.30 6.91 16.44
N SER A 33 0.40 6.41 17.67
CA SER A 33 0.12 7.21 18.87
C SER A 33 1.23 8.20 19.22
N GLY A 34 2.46 8.02 18.68
CA GLY A 34 3.63 8.88 18.94
C GLY A 34 4.13 9.69 17.75
N GLU A 35 3.86 9.25 16.50
CA GLU A 35 4.40 9.82 15.25
C GLU A 35 3.56 10.96 14.64
N ILE A 36 2.57 11.52 15.35
CA ILE A 36 2.06 12.88 15.05
C ILE A 36 3.21 13.91 15.18
N SER A 37 4.35 13.52 15.76
CA SER A 37 5.53 14.36 15.97
C SER A 37 6.82 13.64 15.55
N LYS A 38 7.18 13.68 14.25
CA LYS A 38 8.40 14.37 13.74
C LYS A 38 9.15 13.75 12.55
N ASN A 39 9.10 12.47 12.17
CA ASN A 39 9.95 12.00 11.04
C ASN A 39 9.56 10.70 10.28
N ALA A 40 8.44 10.02 10.55
CA ALA A 40 7.95 8.98 9.61
C ALA A 40 7.37 9.60 8.31
N PRO A 41 7.35 8.88 7.17
CA PRO A 41 6.46 9.24 6.06
C PRO A 41 5.03 9.28 6.62
N ALA A 42 4.56 10.51 6.86
CA ALA A 42 3.66 10.80 7.95
C ALA A 42 2.24 10.28 7.69
N LEU A 43 1.77 9.42 8.58
CA LEU A 43 0.36 9.07 8.75
C LEU A 43 -0.29 10.23 9.51
N VAL A 44 -0.78 11.24 8.80
CA VAL A 44 -1.50 12.38 9.40
C VAL A 44 -2.99 12.05 9.46
N SER A 45 -3.57 12.15 10.65
CA SER A 45 -5.00 12.03 10.92
C SER A 45 -5.67 13.40 10.74
N ASP A 46 -6.49 13.57 9.70
CA ASP A 46 -7.18 14.84 9.39
C ASP A 46 -8.47 15.02 10.22
N VAL A 47 -8.38 14.93 11.56
CA VAL A 47 -9.53 15.22 12.42
C VAL A 47 -9.67 16.73 12.61
N ALA A 48 -10.54 17.31 11.77
CA ALA A 48 -11.34 18.53 11.98
C ALA A 48 -10.83 19.56 13.01
N ASP A 49 -9.69 20.21 12.75
CA ASP A 49 -9.49 21.63 13.06
C ASP A 49 -8.25 22.18 12.33
N ALA A 50 -8.49 23.15 11.46
CA ALA A 50 -7.60 24.10 10.78
C ALA A 50 -6.07 23.80 10.63
N THR A 51 -5.62 23.78 9.37
CA THR A 51 -4.26 24.15 8.90
C THR A 51 -3.08 23.23 9.26
N ALA A 52 -3.29 21.91 9.39
CA ALA A 52 -2.16 20.99 9.30
C ALA A 52 -1.60 20.98 7.86
N PRO A 53 -0.27 21.07 7.66
CA PRO A 53 0.32 20.95 6.33
C PRO A 53 0.01 19.57 5.75
N GLU A 54 -0.50 19.52 4.52
CA GLU A 54 -0.70 18.26 3.81
C GLU A 54 0.64 17.53 3.67
N ALA A 55 0.70 16.29 4.17
CA ALA A 55 1.91 15.50 4.12
C ALA A 55 2.20 15.08 2.67
N LEU A 56 3.23 15.67 2.08
CA LEU A 56 3.69 15.31 0.74
C LEU A 56 4.51 14.02 0.77
N ASN A 57 4.44 13.28 -0.33
CA ASN A 57 4.98 11.95 -0.54
C ASN A 57 4.49 10.92 0.50
N ALA A 58 3.26 11.10 0.98
CA ALA A 58 2.67 10.32 2.05
C ALA A 58 1.22 9.90 1.74
N VAL A 59 0.70 9.05 2.61
CA VAL A 59 -0.69 8.62 2.63
C VAL A 59 -1.36 9.25 3.86
N SER A 60 -2.45 9.99 3.65
CA SER A 60 -3.31 10.53 4.71
C SER A 60 -4.64 9.77 4.78
N PHE A 61 -5.26 9.81 5.96
CA PHE A 61 -6.60 9.27 6.19
C PHE A 61 -7.58 10.42 6.40
N SER A 62 -8.54 10.57 5.51
CA SER A 62 -9.64 11.53 5.67
C SER A 62 -10.88 10.94 6.36
N ASP A 63 -10.88 9.62 6.58
CA ASP A 63 -11.89 8.93 7.39
C ASP A 63 -11.23 8.21 8.57
N ALA A 64 -11.57 8.64 9.79
CA ALA A 64 -11.08 8.05 11.03
C ALA A 64 -11.48 6.58 11.20
N ASN A 65 -12.56 6.12 10.52
CA ASN A 65 -13.02 4.74 10.60
C ASN A 65 -12.01 3.73 10.09
N ILE A 66 -11.09 4.11 9.20
CA ILE A 66 -10.12 3.19 8.58
C ILE A 66 -8.69 3.38 9.08
N MET A 67 -8.43 4.42 9.89
CA MET A 67 -7.08 4.79 10.34
C MET A 67 -6.37 3.67 11.13
N TYR A 68 -7.12 2.89 11.92
CA TYR A 68 -6.60 1.74 12.66
C TYR A 68 -6.96 0.39 12.01
N LYS A 69 -7.42 0.42 10.77
CA LYS A 69 -7.80 -0.77 10.00
C LYS A 69 -6.86 -1.01 8.83
N ILE A 70 -6.34 0.06 8.23
CA ILE A 70 -5.44 0.01 7.08
C ILE A 70 -4.06 0.51 7.49
N MET A 71 -3.02 -0.23 7.09
CA MET A 71 -1.63 0.18 7.27
C MET A 71 -0.95 0.33 5.89
N PRO A 72 -0.49 1.54 5.53
CA PRO A 72 0.39 1.71 4.38
C PRO A 72 1.73 1.03 4.67
N ARG A 73 2.02 -0.08 3.97
CA ARG A 73 3.27 -0.82 4.11
C ARG A 73 4.42 -0.17 3.33
N SER A 74 4.11 0.41 2.18
CA SER A 74 5.08 1.16 1.40
C SER A 74 4.39 2.19 0.53
N VAL A 75 5.03 3.35 0.39
CA VAL A 75 4.63 4.41 -0.52
C VAL A 75 5.83 4.77 -1.38
N ARG A 76 5.68 4.74 -2.71
CA ARG A 76 6.78 4.94 -3.65
C ARG A 76 6.33 5.80 -4.82
N THR A 77 7.30 6.41 -5.48
CA THR A 77 7.14 7.06 -6.78
C THR A 77 8.25 6.59 -7.68
N ASN A 78 7.89 6.24 -8.91
CA ASN A 78 8.81 5.91 -9.98
C ASN A 78 8.55 6.83 -11.17
N ARG A 79 9.52 6.90 -12.09
CA ARG A 79 9.34 7.54 -13.39
C ARG A 79 9.09 6.46 -14.44
N THR A 80 8.09 6.69 -15.29
CA THR A 80 7.90 5.88 -16.49
C THR A 80 8.95 6.24 -17.54
N GLU A 81 9.06 5.44 -18.60
CA GLU A 81 9.95 5.71 -19.73
C GLU A 81 9.69 7.08 -20.37
N THR A 82 8.45 7.56 -20.30
CA THR A 82 8.02 8.88 -20.80
C THR A 82 8.26 10.03 -19.81
N GLY A 83 8.91 9.77 -18.66
CA GLY A 83 9.21 10.80 -17.64
C GLY A 83 8.06 11.12 -16.68
N THR A 84 6.91 10.46 -16.86
CA THR A 84 5.71 10.70 -16.05
C THR A 84 5.86 10.08 -14.66
N ALA A 85 5.38 10.77 -13.62
CA ALA A 85 5.35 10.21 -12.27
C ALA A 85 4.30 9.08 -12.16
N ASN A 86 4.70 7.93 -11.63
CA ASN A 86 3.80 6.85 -11.21
C ASN A 86 3.94 6.64 -9.70
N VAL A 87 2.86 6.87 -8.95
CA VAL A 87 2.80 6.66 -7.50
C VAL A 87 2.21 5.30 -7.21
N GLU A 88 2.74 4.64 -6.17
CA GLU A 88 2.25 3.35 -5.72
C GLU A 88 2.19 3.32 -4.19
N ALA A 89 1.06 2.87 -3.65
CA ALA A 89 0.90 2.60 -2.22
C ALA A 89 0.43 1.15 -2.01
N ASN A 90 1.22 0.37 -1.27
CA ASN A 90 0.81 -0.96 -0.82
C ASN A 90 0.09 -0.80 0.52
N LEU A 91 -1.20 -1.11 0.52
CA LEU A 91 -2.10 -0.96 1.65
C LEU A 91 -2.41 -2.34 2.22
N VAL A 92 -2.28 -2.49 3.53
CA VAL A 92 -2.57 -3.73 4.24
C VAL A 92 -3.86 -3.57 5.02
N ASN A 93 -4.80 -4.48 4.82
CA ASN A 93 -5.94 -4.62 5.71
C ASN A 93 -5.50 -5.39 6.96
N CYS A 94 -5.60 -4.75 8.10
CA CYS A 94 -5.19 -5.28 9.40
C CYS A 94 -6.34 -5.93 10.17
N THR A 95 -7.55 -5.89 9.61
CA THR A 95 -8.76 -6.48 10.21
C THR A 95 -8.95 -7.92 9.75
N ASP A 96 -9.81 -8.63 10.49
CA ASP A 96 -10.23 -10.01 10.24
C ASP A 96 -11.45 -10.11 9.30
N TYR A 97 -11.88 -8.99 8.70
CA TYR A 97 -12.96 -8.91 7.73
C TYR A 97 -12.55 -8.13 6.46
N PRO A 98 -13.21 -8.35 5.32
CA PRO A 98 -12.92 -7.58 4.11
C PRO A 98 -13.30 -6.10 4.27
N LEU A 99 -12.52 -5.22 3.64
CA LEU A 99 -12.74 -3.78 3.61
C LEU A 99 -12.86 -3.28 2.18
N SER A 100 -13.71 -2.29 1.97
CA SER A 100 -13.73 -1.48 0.76
C SER A 100 -13.30 -0.07 1.12
N VAL A 101 -12.25 0.42 0.47
CA VAL A 101 -11.72 1.76 0.68
C VAL A 101 -11.61 2.47 -0.65
N GLN A 102 -11.53 3.79 -0.61
CA GLN A 102 -11.24 4.60 -1.78
C GLN A 102 -9.95 5.36 -1.59
N ALA A 103 -9.19 5.49 -2.67
CA ALA A 103 -7.96 6.25 -2.73
C ALA A 103 -8.05 7.30 -3.84
N ARG A 104 -7.41 8.45 -3.62
CA ARG A 104 -7.17 9.45 -4.67
C ARG A 104 -5.80 10.09 -4.49
N THR A 105 -5.32 10.76 -5.53
CA THR A 105 -4.00 11.40 -5.54
C THR A 105 -4.08 12.83 -6.01
N GLN A 106 -3.30 13.69 -5.36
CA GLN A 106 -2.95 15.01 -5.86
C GLN A 106 -1.46 15.05 -6.17
N PHE A 107 -1.09 15.58 -7.35
CA PHE A 107 0.31 15.78 -7.75
C PHE A 107 0.73 17.24 -7.62
N TYR A 108 2.02 17.43 -7.34
CA TYR A 108 2.63 18.72 -7.04
C TYR A 108 3.99 18.87 -7.72
N ASN A 109 4.32 20.11 -8.08
CA ASN A 109 5.65 20.45 -8.57
C ASN A 109 6.64 20.71 -7.42
N LYS A 110 7.89 21.05 -7.77
CA LYS A 110 8.97 21.32 -6.82
C LYS A 110 8.69 22.47 -5.84
N ASN A 111 7.74 23.34 -6.17
CA ASN A 111 7.32 24.48 -5.37
C ASN A 111 6.05 24.19 -4.55
N ASN A 112 5.63 22.92 -4.44
CA ASN A 112 4.38 22.50 -3.78
C ASN A 112 3.11 23.10 -4.42
N VAL A 113 3.17 23.47 -5.70
CA VAL A 113 1.99 23.90 -6.45
C VAL A 113 1.41 22.71 -7.17
N ARG A 114 0.07 22.55 -7.11
CA ARG A 114 -0.64 21.50 -7.84
C ARG A 114 -0.34 21.61 -9.34
N THR A 115 0.00 20.49 -9.97
CA THR A 115 0.30 20.44 -11.41
C THR A 115 -0.91 20.06 -12.25
N GLU A 116 -1.87 19.40 -11.62
CA GLU A 116 -3.10 18.88 -12.22
C GLU A 116 -4.24 18.90 -11.19
N ASP A 117 -5.46 18.67 -11.66
CA ASP A 117 -6.61 18.45 -10.79
C ASP A 117 -6.44 17.15 -10.00
N VAL A 118 -7.03 17.11 -8.79
CA VAL A 118 -7.03 15.89 -7.96
C VAL A 118 -7.70 14.74 -8.71
N SER A 119 -7.15 13.53 -8.59
CA SER A 119 -7.73 12.35 -9.23
C SER A 119 -9.15 12.06 -8.72
N GLY A 120 -9.91 11.33 -9.53
CA GLY A 120 -11.12 10.66 -9.06
C GLY A 120 -10.80 9.64 -7.96
N TRP A 121 -11.83 9.26 -7.22
CA TRP A 121 -11.75 8.18 -6.22
C TRP A 121 -11.69 6.81 -6.90
N THR A 122 -10.66 6.04 -6.60
CA THR A 122 -10.50 4.64 -7.03
C THR A 122 -10.85 3.72 -5.86
N THR A 123 -11.81 2.81 -6.07
CA THR A 123 -12.18 1.81 -5.07
C THR A 123 -11.18 0.65 -5.06
N LEU A 124 -10.78 0.23 -3.86
CA LEU A 124 -9.94 -0.93 -3.58
C LEU A 124 -10.71 -1.89 -2.67
N PHE A 125 -10.64 -3.18 -2.97
CA PHE A 125 -11.27 -4.23 -2.18
C PHE A 125 -10.17 -5.07 -1.52
N LEU A 126 -10.02 -4.92 -0.21
CA LEU A 126 -9.01 -5.64 0.56
C LEU A 126 -9.67 -6.79 1.29
N GLY A 127 -9.21 -8.01 1.07
CA GLY A 127 -9.55 -9.16 1.90
C GLY A 127 -9.08 -9.01 3.34
N ALA A 128 -9.61 -9.84 4.24
CA ALA A 128 -9.13 -9.91 5.62
C ALA A 128 -7.63 -10.24 5.66
N HIS A 129 -6.85 -9.51 6.46
CA HIS A 129 -5.39 -9.68 6.57
C HIS A 129 -4.62 -9.69 5.23
N SER A 130 -5.18 -9.10 4.17
CA SER A 130 -4.57 -9.07 2.84
C SER A 130 -3.92 -7.71 2.57
N SER A 131 -3.26 -7.59 1.42
CA SER A 131 -2.76 -6.31 0.93
C SER A 131 -3.20 -6.06 -0.50
N GLU A 132 -3.48 -4.81 -0.83
CA GLU A 132 -3.75 -4.33 -2.18
C GLU A 132 -2.82 -3.19 -2.55
N THR A 133 -2.58 -3.00 -3.84
CA THR A 133 -1.74 -1.91 -4.33
C THR A 133 -2.60 -0.89 -5.06
N TYR A 134 -2.61 0.33 -4.53
CA TYR A 134 -3.10 1.51 -5.24
C TYR A 134 -2.00 2.07 -6.14
N GLN A 135 -2.34 2.41 -7.38
CA GLN A 135 -1.42 3.03 -8.33
C GLN A 135 -2.10 4.20 -9.05
N MET A 136 -1.34 5.26 -9.30
CA MET A 136 -1.81 6.41 -10.06
C MET A 136 -0.66 7.03 -10.86
N GLN A 137 -0.91 7.33 -12.13
CA GLN A 137 0.03 8.02 -12.99
C GLN A 137 -0.41 9.49 -13.17
N SER A 138 0.54 10.41 -13.06
CA SER A 138 0.30 11.84 -13.33
C SER A 138 0.00 12.07 -14.81
N ILE A 139 -0.75 13.13 -15.11
CA ILE A 139 -0.96 13.63 -16.47
C ILE A 139 -0.04 14.82 -16.83
N SER A 140 0.51 15.52 -15.83
CA SER A 140 1.44 16.66 -16.00
C SER A 140 2.88 16.24 -16.35
N GLY A 141 3.16 14.96 -16.57
CA GLY A 141 4.48 14.50 -17.03
C GLY A 141 5.59 14.65 -15.98
N ASP A 142 6.66 15.35 -16.37
CA ASP A 142 7.87 15.55 -15.55
C ASP A 142 7.70 16.65 -14.49
N GLU A 143 6.71 17.54 -14.65
CA GLU A 143 6.40 18.60 -13.69
C GLU A 143 5.94 18.07 -12.33
N ALA A 144 5.24 16.93 -12.31
CA ALA A 144 4.78 16.27 -11.10
C ALA A 144 5.98 15.59 -10.41
N VAL A 145 6.45 16.14 -9.29
CA VAL A 145 7.63 15.65 -8.55
C VAL A 145 7.32 15.26 -7.10
N ARG A 146 6.16 15.66 -6.59
CA ARG A 146 5.63 15.27 -5.28
C ARG A 146 4.18 14.86 -5.43
N PHE A 147 3.65 14.15 -4.45
CA PHE A 147 2.27 13.68 -4.46
C PHE A 147 1.69 13.64 -3.04
N SER A 148 0.39 13.50 -2.92
CA SER A 148 -0.28 13.06 -1.69
C SER A 148 -1.32 12.02 -2.06
N ILE A 149 -1.51 11.01 -1.22
CA ILE A 149 -2.55 9.99 -1.38
C ILE A 149 -3.52 10.13 -0.22
N GLU A 150 -4.81 10.28 -0.53
CA GLU A 150 -5.86 10.34 0.49
C GLU A 150 -6.66 9.05 0.48
N LEU A 151 -6.93 8.49 1.67
CA LEU A 151 -7.74 7.29 1.86
C LEU A 151 -9.02 7.59 2.65
N ARG A 152 -10.12 6.96 2.25
CA ARG A 152 -11.39 6.94 2.98
C ARG A 152 -12.09 5.58 2.91
N GLU A 153 -13.03 5.35 3.81
CA GLU A 153 -13.92 4.19 3.74
C GLU A 153 -14.88 4.32 2.55
N ASN A 154 -15.13 3.22 1.84
CA ASN A 154 -16.18 3.17 0.82
C ASN A 154 -17.50 2.79 1.50
N ARG A 155 -18.47 3.70 1.53
CA ARG A 155 -19.77 3.54 2.21
C ARG A 155 -20.90 3.29 1.23
#